data_AF-A0A067M0F9-F1
#
_entry.id   AF-A0A067M0F9-F1
#
_cell.length_a   1.000
_cell.length_b   1.000
_cell.length_c   1.000
_cell.angle_alpha   90.00
_cell.angle_beta   90.00
_cell.angle_gamma   90.00
#
_symmetry.space_group_name_H-M   'P 1'
#
loop_
_entity.id
_entity.type
_entity.pdbx_description
1 polymer ?
#
loop_
_entity_poly.entity_id
_entity_poly.type
_entity_poly.pdbx_seq_one_letter_code
_entity_poly.pdbx_strand_id
1 'polypeptide(L)'
;MLSDLLHHPEYNTSLILRAEILEDTALSTSDAHAVIPPSQFLPSEIPYYTLHRLLTRRLLPRSPKRDTPITQYCTFYHSLTDESLATEQLPSSLVILTPELDKESPKVPFYHPPVSHLAFRYIPSSPSVPATLRIEVVPLPPADDESERGDYANPSSRLYRTCLALLETVFKHGWGFMTGYKKRVVHDTIVDRAEYQDLYLVIRDRFAHLVESWPESTDPQKHVFEDIAIATFLILVWKHSYPPLDARAHDQSEPDGEPWGNWPRPPDGFVDLGCGNGLLVHILVTLGYKGFGIDLRARKSWALYPSSTQECLRVQAFDPTLPSSSFPDQLGLSNGIEAGGVWIIGNHADEMTPWIPLLCTLISSAPNGKDVGFLSIPCCAWNLDAKFVRGKSKKEKDKCVDEMELEERLGIGKGKKGSSYSAYVLWLASLTKECGFEVECEALRIPSTRNWAIIGRKRTFKKAEEGEAVKQKAEKMVEEVRARGIFKTRKPEGNAGNH
;
A
#
# COMPACT_ATOMS: atom_id res chain seq x y z
N MET A 1 -17.65 10.25 11.84
CA MET A 1 -16.91 9.77 13.03
C MET A 1 -17.17 8.30 13.33
N LEU A 2 -18.32 7.90 13.90
CA LEU A 2 -18.57 6.46 14.18
C LEU A 2 -18.57 5.62 12.89
N SER A 3 -19.14 6.12 11.80
CA SER A 3 -19.07 5.46 10.48
C SER A 3 -17.62 5.18 10.05
N ASP A 4 -16.69 6.13 10.24
CA ASP A 4 -15.28 5.95 9.85
C ASP A 4 -14.60 4.81 10.61
N LEU A 5 -14.92 4.66 11.91
CA LEU A 5 -14.42 3.55 12.73
C LEU A 5 -15.01 2.20 12.33
N LEU A 6 -16.19 2.22 11.69
CA LEU A 6 -16.82 1.01 11.18
C LEU A 6 -16.26 0.57 9.82
N HIS A 7 -15.92 1.51 8.94
CA HIS A 7 -15.24 1.20 7.68
C HIS A 7 -13.74 0.91 7.89
N HIS A 8 -13.13 1.45 8.95
CA HIS A 8 -11.69 1.33 9.21
C HIS A 8 -11.38 0.83 10.64
N PRO A 9 -11.84 -0.38 11.01
CA PRO A 9 -11.58 -0.94 12.35
C PRO A 9 -10.10 -1.15 12.67
N GLU A 10 -9.23 -1.23 11.67
CA GLU A 10 -7.76 -1.30 11.83
C GLU A 10 -7.15 -0.07 12.51
N TYR A 11 -7.88 1.06 12.58
CA TYR A 11 -7.47 2.21 13.38
C TYR A 11 -7.62 1.95 14.89
N ASN A 12 -8.48 1.01 15.29
CA ASN A 12 -8.68 0.64 16.69
C ASN A 12 -7.66 -0.40 17.17
N THR A 13 -7.15 -1.25 16.28
CA THR A 13 -6.19 -2.29 16.61
C THR A 13 -5.36 -2.72 15.41
N SER A 14 -4.06 -2.93 15.64
CA SER A 14 -3.13 -3.45 14.64
C SER A 14 -3.36 -4.93 14.31
N LEU A 15 -4.26 -5.62 15.03
CA LEU A 15 -4.56 -7.03 14.79
C LEU A 15 -5.60 -7.24 13.68
N ILE A 16 -6.37 -6.20 13.33
CA ILE A 16 -7.30 -6.20 12.20
C ILE A 16 -6.57 -5.69 10.95
N LEU A 17 -6.81 -6.36 9.83
CA LEU A 17 -6.28 -6.00 8.52
C LEU A 17 -7.15 -4.95 7.83
N ARG A 18 -8.46 -5.23 7.77
CA ARG A 18 -9.52 -4.37 7.24
C ARG A 18 -10.91 -4.88 7.65
N ALA A 19 -11.94 -4.08 7.39
CA ALA A 19 -13.31 -4.56 7.24
C ALA A 19 -13.69 -4.65 5.76
N GLU A 20 -14.45 -5.68 5.40
CA GLU A 20 -15.19 -5.74 4.15
C GLU A 20 -16.65 -5.43 4.44
N ILE A 21 -17.24 -4.48 3.71
CA ILE A 21 -18.66 -4.18 3.82
C ILE A 21 -19.41 -5.16 2.94
N LEU A 22 -20.28 -5.97 3.56
CA LEU A 22 -21.10 -6.96 2.86
C LEU A 22 -22.43 -6.35 2.43
N GLU A 23 -23.03 -5.55 3.30
CA GLU A 23 -24.31 -4.88 3.07
C GLU A 23 -24.39 -3.58 3.88
N ASP A 24 -25.07 -2.56 3.36
CA ASP A 24 -25.31 -1.29 4.05
C ASP A 24 -26.68 -0.73 3.64
N THR A 25 -27.66 -0.94 4.50
CA THR A 25 -29.08 -0.72 4.21
C THR A 25 -29.63 0.36 5.13
N ALA A 26 -30.12 1.46 4.54
CA ALA A 26 -30.94 2.44 5.24
C ALA A 26 -32.37 1.91 5.36
N LEU A 27 -32.95 2.00 6.55
CA LEU A 27 -34.26 1.47 6.87
C LEU A 27 -35.23 2.64 7.03
N SER A 28 -36.31 2.64 6.25
CA SER A 28 -37.44 3.54 6.45
C SER A 28 -38.35 3.00 7.57
N THR A 29 -39.16 3.87 8.18
CA THR A 29 -40.13 3.46 9.22
C THR A 29 -41.15 2.44 8.71
N SER A 30 -41.37 2.33 7.39
CA SER A 30 -42.24 1.33 6.76
C SER A 30 -41.54 0.00 6.42
N ASP A 31 -40.20 -0.03 6.35
CA ASP A 31 -39.41 -1.20 5.94
C ASP A 31 -38.79 -1.97 7.11
N ALA A 32 -38.92 -1.47 8.34
CA ALA A 32 -38.32 -2.05 9.55
C ALA A 32 -38.74 -3.51 9.83
N HIS A 33 -39.82 -3.99 9.21
CA HIS A 33 -40.28 -5.38 9.32
C HIS A 33 -39.86 -6.28 8.14
N ALA A 34 -39.33 -5.73 7.05
CA ALA A 34 -39.13 -6.47 5.79
C ALA A 34 -37.66 -6.86 5.51
N VAL A 35 -36.69 -6.26 6.18
CA VAL A 35 -35.25 -6.56 5.98
C VAL A 35 -34.56 -6.66 7.34
N ILE A 36 -34.65 -7.83 7.98
CA ILE A 36 -33.87 -8.13 9.18
C ILE A 36 -33.07 -9.41 8.88
N PRO A 37 -31.72 -9.43 9.03
CA PRO A 37 -30.92 -10.66 9.05
C PRO A 37 -31.48 -11.63 10.10
N PRO A 38 -31.13 -12.92 10.13
CA PRO A 38 -31.81 -13.89 10.99
C PRO A 38 -31.92 -13.36 12.42
N SER A 39 -33.16 -13.23 12.90
CA SER A 39 -33.61 -12.54 14.13
C SER A 39 -32.88 -12.93 15.42
N GLN A 40 -32.02 -13.94 15.34
CA GLN A 40 -31.22 -14.47 16.42
C GLN A 40 -30.01 -13.62 16.84
N PHE A 41 -29.54 -12.70 15.99
CA PHE A 41 -28.32 -11.91 16.27
C PHE A 41 -28.57 -10.41 16.49
N LEU A 42 -29.83 -9.96 16.43
CA LEU A 42 -30.18 -8.57 16.63
C LEU A 42 -31.05 -8.39 17.89
N PRO A 43 -30.86 -7.30 18.66
CA PRO A 43 -31.79 -6.97 19.74
C PRO A 43 -33.21 -6.85 19.19
N SER A 44 -34.15 -7.61 19.74
CA SER A 44 -35.53 -7.70 19.23
C SER A 44 -36.24 -6.34 19.24
N GLU A 45 -36.03 -5.57 20.32
CA GLU A 45 -36.43 -4.17 20.45
C GLU A 45 -35.45 -3.45 21.39
N ILE A 46 -35.21 -2.16 21.14
CA ILE A 46 -34.46 -1.30 22.07
C ILE A 46 -35.40 -0.19 22.51
N PRO A 47 -35.84 -0.19 23.79
CA PRO A 47 -36.76 0.82 24.28
C PRO A 47 -36.25 2.24 23.99
N TYR A 48 -37.15 3.11 23.55
CA TYR A 48 -36.87 4.53 23.24
C TYR A 48 -35.98 4.77 22.01
N TYR A 49 -35.68 3.75 21.20
CA TYR A 49 -34.81 3.84 20.04
C TYR A 49 -35.44 3.20 18.81
N THR A 50 -35.30 3.83 17.64
CA THR A 50 -35.71 3.29 16.35
C THR A 50 -34.50 2.98 15.49
N LEU A 51 -34.45 1.75 14.97
CA LEU A 51 -33.43 1.32 14.00
C LEU A 51 -33.68 2.03 12.66
N HIS A 52 -32.65 2.68 12.11
CA HIS A 52 -32.75 3.38 10.83
C HIS A 52 -31.67 3.00 9.82
N ARG A 53 -30.67 2.20 10.22
CA ARG A 53 -29.63 1.68 9.32
C ARG A 53 -29.02 0.40 9.87
N LEU A 54 -28.76 -0.55 8.99
CA LEU A 54 -28.05 -1.79 9.26
C LEU A 54 -26.86 -1.90 8.30
N LEU A 55 -25.66 -2.01 8.85
CA LEU A 55 -24.45 -2.30 8.10
C LEU A 55 -23.90 -3.66 8.53
N THR A 56 -23.70 -4.55 7.58
CA THR A 56 -23.08 -5.86 7.79
C THR A 56 -21.65 -5.81 7.28
N ARG A 57 -20.68 -6.14 8.12
CA ARG A 57 -19.26 -6.17 7.75
C ARG A 57 -18.60 -7.48 8.12
N ARG A 58 -17.53 -7.84 7.43
CA ARG A 58 -16.61 -8.92 7.80
C ARG A 58 -15.28 -8.32 8.25
N LEU A 59 -14.88 -8.58 9.48
CA LEU A 59 -13.58 -8.20 10.00
C LEU A 59 -12.55 -9.24 9.59
N LEU A 60 -11.50 -8.82 8.89
CA LEU A 60 -10.41 -9.69 8.47
C LEU A 60 -9.20 -9.52 9.40
N PRO A 61 -8.62 -10.62 9.93
CA PRO A 61 -7.42 -10.56 10.75
C PRO A 61 -6.17 -10.28 9.93
N ARG A 62 -5.19 -9.62 10.56
CA ARG A 62 -3.84 -9.46 9.99
C ARG A 62 -3.05 -10.78 9.93
N SER A 63 -3.44 -11.75 10.76
CA SER A 63 -2.82 -13.08 10.85
C SER A 63 -3.86 -14.20 10.69
N PRO A 64 -4.26 -14.53 9.45
CA PRO A 64 -5.30 -15.53 9.19
C PRO A 64 -4.97 -16.95 9.67
N LYS A 65 -3.68 -17.30 9.83
CA LYS A 65 -3.26 -18.58 10.43
C LYS A 65 -3.58 -18.69 11.92
N ARG A 66 -3.72 -17.57 12.62
CA ARG A 66 -4.00 -17.52 14.07
C ARG A 66 -5.48 -17.27 14.36
N ASP A 67 -6.07 -16.33 13.63
CA ASP A 67 -7.42 -15.85 13.87
C ASP A 67 -8.28 -16.05 12.63
N THR A 68 -9.55 -16.40 12.81
CA THR A 68 -10.54 -16.49 11.73
C THR A 68 -11.24 -15.14 11.52
N PRO A 69 -11.66 -14.81 10.28
CA PRO A 69 -12.60 -13.72 10.04
C PRO A 69 -13.88 -13.85 10.86
N ILE A 70 -14.52 -12.71 11.16
CA ILE A 70 -15.82 -12.68 11.84
C ILE A 70 -16.75 -11.68 11.15
N THR A 71 -17.99 -12.12 10.89
CA THR A 71 -19.06 -11.21 10.45
C THR A 71 -19.57 -10.43 11.65
N GLN A 72 -19.87 -9.15 11.47
CA GLN A 72 -20.39 -8.28 12.52
C GLN A 72 -21.51 -7.40 11.96
N TYR A 73 -22.63 -7.40 12.67
CA TYR A 73 -23.76 -6.51 12.41
C TYR A 73 -23.55 -5.19 13.15
N CYS A 74 -23.73 -4.08 12.44
CA CYS A 74 -23.62 -2.72 12.96
C CYS A 74 -24.98 -2.05 12.79
N THR A 75 -25.77 -2.00 13.86
CA THR A 75 -27.11 -1.42 13.87
C THR A 75 -27.09 -0.01 14.42
N PHE A 76 -27.72 0.94 13.71
CA PHE A 76 -27.77 2.35 14.06
C PHE A 76 -29.18 2.76 14.45
N TYR A 77 -29.29 3.39 15.61
CA TYR A 77 -30.54 3.84 16.18
C TYR A 77 -30.53 5.33 16.46
N HIS A 78 -31.69 5.96 16.32
CA HIS A 78 -31.97 7.30 16.84
C HIS A 78 -32.94 7.21 18.00
N SER A 79 -32.81 8.11 18.97
CA SER A 79 -33.81 8.25 20.03
C SER A 79 -35.18 8.55 19.42
N LEU A 80 -36.23 7.98 20.00
CA LEU A 80 -37.58 8.49 19.84
C LEU A 80 -37.60 9.89 20.49
N THR A 81 -37.70 10.95 19.70
CA THR A 81 -38.01 12.28 20.21
C THR A 81 -39.48 12.32 20.55
N ASP A 82 -39.82 12.62 21.80
CA ASP A 82 -41.20 12.83 22.21
C ASP A 82 -41.71 14.12 21.55
N GLU A 83 -42.56 14.01 20.52
CA GLU A 83 -43.14 15.18 19.82
C GLU A 83 -43.90 16.11 20.79
N SER A 84 -44.30 15.62 21.97
CA SER A 84 -44.98 16.42 23.00
C SER A 84 -44.04 17.28 23.86
N LEU A 85 -42.72 17.04 23.80
CA LEU A 85 -41.69 17.80 24.52
C LEU A 85 -40.70 18.39 23.50
N ALA A 86 -41.14 19.45 22.82
CA ALA A 86 -40.31 20.32 21.97
C ALA A 86 -39.22 21.04 22.79
N THR A 87 -38.30 20.29 23.37
CA THR A 87 -37.05 20.81 23.92
C THR A 87 -35.98 20.68 22.85
N GLU A 88 -35.09 21.67 22.76
CA GLU A 88 -33.94 21.72 21.84
C GLU A 88 -32.88 20.62 22.12
N GLN A 89 -33.27 19.47 22.65
CA GLN A 89 -32.37 18.36 22.93
C GLN A 89 -32.04 17.62 21.63
N LEU A 90 -30.76 17.67 21.24
CA LEU A 90 -30.22 16.87 20.14
C LEU A 90 -30.59 15.39 20.35
N PRO A 91 -30.95 14.63 19.29
CA PRO A 91 -31.30 13.22 19.44
C PRO A 91 -30.10 12.39 19.94
N SER A 92 -30.32 11.50 20.91
CA SER A 92 -29.33 10.50 21.28
C SER A 92 -29.11 9.53 20.10
N SER A 93 -27.85 9.25 19.77
CA SER A 93 -27.47 8.24 18.78
C SER A 93 -26.90 7.02 19.46
N LEU A 94 -27.30 5.84 19.01
CA LEU A 94 -26.84 4.56 19.52
C LEU A 94 -26.40 3.67 18.35
N VAL A 95 -25.20 3.13 18.45
CA VAL A 95 -24.65 2.17 17.48
C VAL A 95 -24.27 0.90 18.24
N ILE A 96 -24.84 -0.24 17.83
CA ILE A 96 -24.54 -1.54 18.45
C ILE A 96 -23.81 -2.42 17.45
N LEU A 97 -22.72 -3.03 17.92
CA LEU A 97 -21.87 -3.96 17.19
C LEU A 97 -22.09 -5.35 17.75
N THR A 98 -22.64 -6.24 16.92
CA THR A 98 -22.94 -7.63 17.29
C THR A 98 -22.14 -8.58 16.42
N PRO A 99 -21.11 -9.27 16.96
CA PRO A 99 -20.39 -10.30 16.23
C PRO A 99 -21.28 -11.54 16.00
N GLU A 100 -21.18 -12.13 14.81
CA GLU A 100 -21.77 -13.42 14.50
C GLU A 100 -20.90 -14.52 15.13
N LEU A 101 -21.36 -15.08 16.25
CA LEU A 101 -20.68 -16.13 16.99
C LEU A 101 -21.55 -17.40 17.03
N ASP A 102 -20.90 -18.56 17.07
CA ASP A 102 -21.57 -19.83 17.34
C ASP A 102 -22.24 -19.79 18.73
N LYS A 103 -23.52 -20.18 18.79
CA LYS A 103 -24.33 -20.08 20.01
C LYS A 103 -23.95 -21.10 21.07
N GLU A 104 -23.47 -22.26 20.66
CA GLU A 104 -23.18 -23.39 21.56
C GLU A 104 -21.72 -23.35 22.02
N SER A 105 -20.80 -22.91 21.16
CA SER A 105 -19.38 -22.82 21.43
C SER A 105 -18.77 -21.54 20.82
N PRO A 106 -19.00 -20.36 21.41
CA PRO A 106 -18.53 -19.08 20.87
C PRO A 106 -16.99 -19.01 20.89
N LYS A 107 -16.37 -19.18 19.73
CA LYS A 107 -14.93 -18.95 19.54
C LYS A 107 -14.69 -17.51 19.13
N VAL A 108 -14.22 -16.69 20.05
CA VAL A 108 -13.92 -15.28 19.80
C VAL A 108 -12.48 -15.15 19.30
N PRO A 109 -12.24 -14.58 18.09
CA PRO A 109 -10.89 -14.30 17.63
C PRO A 109 -10.14 -13.35 18.58
N PHE A 110 -8.82 -13.50 18.71
CA PHE A 110 -8.02 -12.72 19.66
C PHE A 110 -8.08 -11.21 19.41
N TYR A 111 -8.33 -10.78 18.17
CA TYR A 111 -8.46 -9.37 17.83
C TYR A 111 -9.81 -8.74 18.25
N HIS A 112 -10.78 -9.54 18.69
CA HIS A 112 -12.11 -9.09 19.10
C HIS A 112 -12.28 -9.19 20.63
N PRO A 113 -12.92 -8.22 21.31
CA PRO A 113 -13.23 -8.34 22.74
C PRO A 113 -14.22 -9.50 23.02
N PRO A 114 -14.16 -10.16 24.17
CA PRO A 114 -15.04 -11.29 24.52
C PRO A 114 -16.44 -10.79 24.93
N VAL A 115 -17.18 -10.23 23.97
CA VAL A 115 -18.51 -9.63 24.17
C VAL A 115 -19.48 -10.13 23.11
N SER A 116 -20.73 -10.32 23.49
CA SER A 116 -21.83 -10.60 22.55
C SER A 116 -22.34 -9.31 21.90
N HIS A 117 -22.21 -8.17 22.58
CA HIS A 117 -22.64 -6.86 22.10
C HIS A 117 -21.72 -5.77 22.62
N LEU A 118 -21.39 -4.80 21.77
CA LEU A 118 -20.68 -3.56 22.14
C LEU A 118 -21.43 -2.37 21.55
N ALA A 119 -21.79 -1.41 22.39
CA ALA A 119 -22.59 -0.25 22.00
C ALA A 119 -21.82 1.06 22.21
N PHE A 120 -21.83 1.93 21.20
CA PHE A 120 -21.46 3.34 21.33
C PHE A 120 -22.73 4.17 21.49
N ARG A 121 -22.86 4.87 22.62
CA ARG A 121 -24.02 5.71 22.92
C ARG A 121 -23.60 7.15 23.12
N TYR A 122 -24.13 8.04 22.30
CA TYR A 122 -24.01 9.48 22.49
C TYR A 122 -25.19 9.98 23.34
N ILE A 123 -24.85 10.59 24.48
CA ILE A 123 -25.79 11.21 25.40
C ILE A 123 -25.62 12.73 25.24
N PRO A 124 -26.62 13.44 24.72
CA PRO A 124 -26.59 14.89 24.57
C PRO A 124 -26.37 15.61 25.91
N SER A 125 -25.84 16.82 25.85
CA SER A 125 -25.74 17.69 27.02
C SER A 125 -27.13 18.09 27.54
N SER A 126 -27.27 18.17 28.86
CA SER A 126 -28.38 18.83 29.53
C SER A 126 -27.86 20.09 30.26
N PRO A 127 -28.73 21.00 30.74
CA PRO A 127 -28.31 22.23 31.41
C PRO A 127 -27.33 22.03 32.58
N SER A 128 -27.30 20.83 33.17
CA SER A 128 -26.44 20.47 34.30
C SER A 128 -25.39 19.40 34.00
N VAL A 129 -25.40 18.78 32.80
CA VAL A 129 -24.53 17.63 32.48
C VAL A 129 -23.94 17.80 31.07
N PRO A 130 -22.60 17.72 30.92
CA PRO A 130 -21.98 17.79 29.60
C PRO A 130 -22.37 16.57 28.74
N ALA A 131 -22.33 16.76 27.42
CA ALA A 131 -22.53 15.65 26.50
C ALA A 131 -21.50 14.54 26.77
N THR A 132 -21.95 13.30 26.75
CA THR A 132 -21.14 12.14 27.12
C THR A 132 -21.20 11.08 26.03
N LEU A 133 -20.03 10.60 25.60
CA LEU A 133 -19.93 9.37 24.81
C LEU A 133 -19.65 8.20 25.77
N ARG A 134 -20.46 7.15 25.67
CA ARG A 134 -20.34 5.96 26.51
C ARG A 134 -20.17 4.71 25.65
N ILE A 135 -19.34 3.78 26.11
CA ILE A 135 -19.33 2.40 25.62
C ILE A 135 -20.05 1.52 26.64
N GLU A 136 -21.02 0.74 26.16
CA GLU A 136 -21.75 -0.27 26.95
C GLU A 136 -21.47 -1.64 26.32
N VAL A 137 -21.28 -2.68 27.13
CA VAL A 137 -20.90 -4.02 26.66
C VAL A 137 -21.73 -5.10 27.34
N VAL A 138 -21.99 -6.19 26.62
CA VAL A 138 -22.55 -7.43 27.16
C VAL A 138 -21.46 -8.50 27.08
N PRO A 139 -20.71 -8.75 28.16
CA PRO A 139 -19.64 -9.75 28.17
C PRO A 139 -20.16 -11.16 27.86
N LEU A 140 -19.35 -11.96 27.18
CA LEU A 140 -19.60 -13.40 27.05
C LEU A 140 -19.28 -14.09 28.38
N PRO A 141 -19.92 -15.23 28.70
CA PRO A 141 -19.51 -16.06 29.83
C PRO A 141 -18.01 -16.40 29.70
N PRO A 142 -17.24 -16.36 30.80
CA PRO A 142 -15.83 -16.70 30.76
C PRO A 142 -15.67 -18.16 30.33
N ALA A 143 -14.85 -18.38 29.30
CA ALA A 143 -14.57 -19.69 28.74
C ALA A 143 -13.56 -20.41 29.63
N ASP A 144 -14.05 -21.24 30.57
CA ASP A 144 -13.35 -22.21 31.42
C ASP A 144 -12.08 -21.77 32.20
N ASP A 145 -11.54 -20.57 31.95
CA ASP A 145 -10.36 -20.00 32.57
C ASP A 145 -10.82 -19.11 33.73
N GLU A 146 -10.81 -19.68 34.94
CA GLU A 146 -11.21 -18.98 36.17
C GLU A 146 -10.40 -17.69 36.42
N SER A 147 -9.27 -17.50 35.73
CA SER A 147 -8.42 -16.31 35.85
C SER A 147 -9.03 -15.02 35.22
N GLU A 148 -10.01 -15.14 34.32
CA GLU A 148 -10.75 -14.00 33.73
C GLU A 148 -12.21 -13.89 34.24
N ARG A 149 -12.61 -14.68 35.25
CA ARG A 149 -13.83 -14.40 36.04
C ARG A 149 -13.57 -13.19 36.94
N GLY A 150 -13.55 -11.99 36.37
CA GLY A 150 -13.01 -10.85 37.07
C GLY A 150 -13.66 -9.56 36.64
N ASP A 151 -14.29 -8.90 37.61
CA ASP A 151 -14.63 -7.48 37.65
C ASP A 151 -14.21 -6.69 36.40
N TYR A 152 -15.10 -6.62 35.40
CA TYR A 152 -14.85 -5.86 34.18
C TYR A 152 -14.73 -4.35 34.45
N ALA A 153 -15.08 -3.88 35.65
CA ALA A 153 -14.83 -2.51 36.09
C ALA A 153 -13.39 -2.31 36.59
N ASN A 154 -12.60 -3.36 36.79
CA ASN A 154 -11.19 -3.26 37.11
C ASN A 154 -10.42 -2.67 35.91
N PRO A 155 -9.71 -1.54 36.08
CA PRO A 155 -8.92 -0.91 35.01
C PRO A 155 -7.83 -1.79 34.40
N SER A 156 -7.40 -2.83 35.11
CA SER A 156 -6.41 -3.79 34.64
C SER A 156 -7.01 -4.86 33.72
N SER A 157 -8.34 -5.01 33.69
CA SER A 157 -9.00 -6.00 32.84
C SER A 157 -8.78 -5.69 31.36
N ARG A 158 -8.67 -6.73 30.54
CA ARG A 158 -8.51 -6.59 29.08
C ARG A 158 -9.70 -5.85 28.46
N LEU A 159 -10.92 -6.15 28.91
CA LEU A 159 -12.15 -5.52 28.40
C LEU A 159 -12.20 -4.03 28.73
N TYR A 160 -11.87 -3.62 29.96
CA TYR A 160 -11.81 -2.20 30.33
C TYR A 160 -10.81 -1.44 29.46
N ARG A 161 -9.57 -1.94 29.34
CA ARG A 161 -8.52 -1.32 28.51
C ARG A 161 -8.93 -1.23 27.05
N THR A 162 -9.67 -2.22 26.55
CA THR A 162 -10.18 -2.22 25.17
C THR A 162 -11.24 -1.14 24.98
N CYS A 163 -12.21 -1.01 25.91
CA CYS A 163 -13.22 0.05 25.86
C CYS A 163 -12.59 1.44 25.97
N LEU A 164 -11.60 1.62 26.86
CA LEU A 164 -10.86 2.88 26.98
C LEU A 164 -10.13 3.22 25.67
N ALA A 165 -9.42 2.26 25.07
CA ALA A 165 -8.74 2.47 23.78
C ALA A 165 -9.70 2.84 22.64
N LEU A 166 -10.89 2.23 22.60
CA LEU A 166 -11.94 2.60 21.65
C LEU A 166 -12.44 4.03 21.87
N LEU A 167 -12.70 4.43 23.12
CA LEU A 167 -13.09 5.81 23.46
C LEU A 167 -12.00 6.82 23.10
N GLU A 168 -10.73 6.51 23.38
CA GLU A 168 -9.60 7.36 22.99
C GLU A 168 -9.50 7.54 21.47
N THR A 169 -9.72 6.47 20.70
CA THR A 169 -9.72 6.55 19.23
C THR A 169 -10.85 7.44 18.73
N VAL A 170 -12.07 7.28 19.28
CA VAL A 170 -13.20 8.15 18.94
C VAL A 170 -12.88 9.61 19.27
N PHE A 171 -12.32 9.87 20.47
CA PHE A 171 -11.91 11.21 20.88
C PHE A 171 -10.86 11.81 19.94
N LYS A 172 -9.81 11.08 19.59
CA LYS A 172 -8.76 11.52 18.66
C LYS A 172 -9.34 11.87 17.28
N HIS A 173 -10.26 11.06 16.77
CA HIS A 173 -10.93 11.33 15.50
C HIS A 173 -11.84 12.56 15.58
N GLY A 174 -12.61 12.70 16.66
CA GLY A 174 -13.47 13.86 16.89
C GLY A 174 -12.66 15.16 16.99
N TRP A 175 -11.59 15.14 17.79
CA TRP A 175 -10.66 16.27 17.91
C TRP A 175 -9.98 16.61 16.58
N GLY A 176 -9.55 15.58 15.84
CA GLY A 176 -8.99 15.76 14.49
C GLY A 176 -9.98 16.45 13.55
N PHE A 177 -11.24 16.02 13.52
CA PHE A 177 -12.28 16.66 12.72
C PHE A 177 -12.51 18.12 13.14
N MET A 178 -12.66 18.37 14.44
CA MET A 178 -12.86 19.73 14.98
C MET A 178 -11.69 20.68 14.70
N THR A 179 -10.46 20.17 14.69
CA THR A 179 -9.24 20.95 14.43
C THR A 179 -8.87 21.02 12.94
N GLY A 180 -9.72 20.47 12.07
CA GLY A 180 -9.50 20.51 10.62
C GLY A 180 -8.33 19.63 10.15
N TYR A 181 -8.06 18.52 10.84
CA TYR A 181 -7.09 17.52 10.40
C TYR A 181 -7.42 17.05 8.98
N LYS A 182 -6.41 17.08 8.11
CA LYS A 182 -6.48 16.54 6.76
C LYS A 182 -5.44 15.43 6.60
N LYS A 183 -5.90 14.26 6.18
CA LYS A 183 -5.02 13.16 5.79
C LYS A 183 -4.18 13.61 4.59
N ARG A 184 -2.86 13.61 4.74
CA ARG A 184 -1.92 14.08 3.70
C ARG A 184 -1.51 12.98 2.75
N VAL A 185 -1.26 11.79 3.30
CA VAL A 185 -0.85 10.63 2.53
C VAL A 185 -2.09 9.82 2.20
N VAL A 186 -2.41 9.76 0.91
CA VAL A 186 -3.41 8.88 0.34
C VAL A 186 -2.68 7.68 -0.22
N HIS A 187 -3.03 6.50 0.29
CA HIS A 187 -2.57 5.20 -0.19
C HIS A 187 -3.60 4.63 -1.17
N ASP A 188 -3.22 3.55 -1.86
CA ASP A 188 -4.12 2.73 -2.67
C ASP A 188 -4.69 3.50 -3.86
N THR A 189 -3.86 4.36 -4.47
CA THR A 189 -4.22 5.21 -5.61
C THR A 189 -4.01 4.53 -6.96
N ILE A 190 -3.04 3.61 -7.04
CA ILE A 190 -2.70 2.85 -8.25
C ILE A 190 -3.24 1.42 -8.19
N VAL A 191 -3.18 0.80 -7.00
CA VAL A 191 -3.63 -0.57 -6.75
C VAL A 191 -4.68 -0.54 -5.66
N ASP A 192 -5.77 -1.28 -5.85
CA ASP A 192 -6.83 -1.38 -4.86
C ASP A 192 -6.32 -1.97 -3.53
N ARG A 193 -6.83 -1.43 -2.42
CA ARG A 193 -6.41 -1.80 -1.08
C ARG A 193 -6.68 -3.28 -0.79
N ALA A 194 -7.86 -3.76 -1.15
CA ALA A 194 -8.30 -5.10 -0.79
C ALA A 194 -7.47 -6.14 -1.56
N GLU A 195 -7.35 -5.94 -2.87
CA GLU A 195 -6.55 -6.79 -3.73
C GLU A 195 -5.07 -6.83 -3.31
N TYR A 196 -4.48 -5.68 -2.97
CA TYR A 196 -3.13 -5.60 -2.45
C TYR A 196 -2.96 -6.40 -1.16
N GLN A 197 -3.84 -6.18 -0.18
CA GLN A 197 -3.74 -6.84 1.12
C GLN A 197 -3.91 -8.36 1.01
N ASP A 198 -4.77 -8.83 0.11
CA ASP A 198 -5.02 -10.26 -0.08
C ASP A 198 -3.80 -10.96 -0.70
N LEU A 199 -3.27 -10.41 -1.79
CA LEU A 199 -2.05 -10.94 -2.39
C LEU A 199 -0.85 -10.83 -1.45
N TYR A 200 -0.73 -9.71 -0.73
CA TYR A 200 0.34 -9.52 0.27
C TYR A 200 0.31 -10.63 1.32
N LEU A 201 -0.86 -11.02 1.83
CA LEU A 201 -0.95 -12.12 2.80
C LEU A 201 -0.43 -13.44 2.24
N VAL A 202 -0.75 -13.75 0.98
CA VAL A 202 -0.30 -14.97 0.29
C VAL A 202 1.22 -14.97 0.08
N ILE A 203 1.77 -13.88 -0.47
CA ILE A 203 3.21 -13.76 -0.71
C ILE A 203 3.96 -13.72 0.63
N ARG A 204 3.45 -12.99 1.62
CA ARG A 204 4.01 -12.96 2.98
C ARG A 204 4.09 -14.36 3.56
N ASP A 205 3.04 -15.17 3.44
CA ASP A 205 3.04 -16.52 3.98
C ASP A 205 4.15 -17.39 3.38
N ARG A 206 4.42 -17.20 2.08
CA ARG A 206 5.45 -17.93 1.35
C ARG A 206 6.88 -17.53 1.75
N PHE A 207 7.15 -16.25 1.95
CA PHE A 207 8.52 -15.74 2.10
C PHE A 207 8.87 -15.22 3.51
N ALA A 208 7.91 -15.14 4.44
CA ALA A 208 8.18 -14.62 5.80
C ALA A 208 9.22 -15.44 6.58
N HIS A 209 9.38 -16.73 6.27
CA HIS A 209 10.38 -17.60 6.90
C HIS A 209 11.82 -17.08 6.72
N LEU A 210 12.09 -16.26 5.69
CA LEU A 210 13.40 -15.65 5.44
C LEU A 210 13.86 -14.71 6.56
N VAL A 211 12.93 -14.25 7.42
CA VAL A 211 13.28 -13.47 8.62
C VAL A 211 14.16 -14.27 9.58
N GLU A 212 13.95 -15.57 9.69
CA GLU A 212 14.65 -16.45 10.64
C GLU A 212 16.09 -16.75 10.19
N SER A 213 16.33 -16.77 8.88
CA SER A 213 17.61 -17.14 8.27
C SER A 213 18.30 -15.98 7.55
N TRP A 214 17.99 -14.73 7.92
CA TRP A 214 18.47 -13.55 7.22
C TRP A 214 19.99 -13.34 7.40
N PRO A 215 20.80 -13.37 6.32
CA PRO A 215 22.26 -13.33 6.44
C PRO A 215 22.86 -11.92 6.39
N GLU A 216 22.05 -10.90 6.08
CA GLU A 216 22.50 -9.51 6.02
C GLU A 216 22.50 -8.86 7.40
N SER A 217 23.28 -7.79 7.56
CA SER A 217 23.32 -7.02 8.82
C SER A 217 22.11 -6.10 9.02
N THR A 218 21.21 -6.05 8.04
CA THR A 218 20.01 -5.22 8.09
C THR A 218 18.90 -5.90 8.89
N ASP A 219 17.95 -5.12 9.41
CA ASP A 219 16.82 -5.65 10.16
C ASP A 219 15.90 -6.49 9.23
N PRO A 220 15.79 -7.81 9.44
CA PRO A 220 14.96 -8.66 8.59
C PRO A 220 13.48 -8.32 8.70
N GLN A 221 12.98 -7.90 9.87
CA GLN A 221 11.57 -7.51 10.02
C GLN A 221 11.23 -6.25 9.22
N LYS A 222 12.23 -5.44 8.89
CA LYS A 222 12.01 -4.32 7.98
C LYS A 222 12.16 -4.74 6.52
N HIS A 223 13.30 -5.32 6.17
CA HIS A 223 13.68 -5.53 4.77
C HIS A 223 12.90 -6.66 4.09
N VAL A 224 12.64 -7.77 4.78
CA VAL A 224 11.90 -8.89 4.19
C VAL A 224 10.47 -8.48 3.87
N PHE A 225 9.78 -7.81 4.80
CA PHE A 225 8.41 -7.36 4.57
C PHE A 225 8.31 -6.16 3.62
N GLU A 226 9.36 -5.34 3.50
CA GLU A 226 9.48 -4.28 2.48
C GLU A 226 9.51 -4.88 1.08
N ASP A 227 10.38 -5.84 0.79
CA ASP A 227 10.49 -6.45 -0.54
C ASP A 227 9.27 -7.30 -0.90
N ILE A 228 8.65 -8.00 0.07
CA ILE A 228 7.35 -8.67 -0.14
C ILE A 228 6.27 -7.66 -0.54
N ALA A 229 6.22 -6.52 0.14
CA ALA A 229 5.26 -5.46 -0.14
C ALA A 229 5.48 -4.81 -1.52
N ILE A 230 6.74 -4.63 -1.94
CA ILE A 230 7.10 -4.10 -3.26
C ILE A 230 6.78 -5.11 -4.36
N ALA A 231 7.12 -6.38 -4.17
CA ALA A 231 6.80 -7.45 -5.13
C ALA A 231 5.29 -7.56 -5.35
N THR A 232 4.51 -7.55 -4.26
CA THR A 232 3.03 -7.53 -4.31
C THR A 232 2.52 -6.36 -5.15
N PHE A 233 3.06 -5.16 -4.93
CA PHE A 233 2.67 -3.97 -5.66
C PHE A 233 2.98 -4.09 -7.16
N LEU A 234 4.21 -4.50 -7.51
CA LEU A 234 4.63 -4.69 -8.90
C LEU A 234 3.75 -5.70 -9.64
N ILE A 235 3.48 -6.85 -9.02
CA ILE A 235 2.63 -7.89 -9.59
C ILE A 235 1.24 -7.35 -9.94
N LEU A 236 0.62 -6.58 -9.04
CA LEU A 236 -0.71 -6.01 -9.28
C LEU A 236 -0.68 -4.84 -10.27
N VAL A 237 0.34 -3.99 -10.22
CA VAL A 237 0.56 -2.97 -11.25
C VAL A 237 0.64 -3.64 -12.62
N TRP A 238 1.42 -4.69 -12.77
CA TRP A 238 1.58 -5.41 -14.03
C TRP A 238 0.29 -6.09 -14.49
N LYS A 239 -0.41 -6.77 -13.56
CA LYS A 239 -1.72 -7.39 -13.81
C LYS A 239 -2.71 -6.41 -14.45
N HIS A 240 -2.70 -5.16 -14.01
CA HIS A 240 -3.62 -4.11 -14.50
C HIS A 240 -3.07 -3.27 -15.66
N SER A 241 -1.77 -3.36 -15.96
CA SER A 241 -1.12 -2.52 -16.98
C SER A 241 -0.96 -3.20 -18.34
N TYR A 242 -0.90 -4.53 -18.35
CA TYR A 242 -0.56 -5.31 -19.54
C TYR A 242 -1.78 -6.09 -20.06
N PRO A 243 -1.81 -6.43 -21.36
CA PRO A 243 -2.84 -7.29 -21.90
C PRO A 243 -2.75 -8.72 -21.32
N PRO A 244 -3.87 -9.47 -21.30
CA PRO A 244 -3.87 -10.89 -20.97
C PRO A 244 -2.85 -11.68 -21.79
N LEU A 245 -2.21 -12.67 -21.16
CA LEU A 245 -1.34 -13.60 -21.85
C LEU A 245 -2.16 -14.49 -22.80
N ASP A 246 -1.59 -14.86 -23.95
CA ASP A 246 -2.25 -15.77 -24.88
C ASP A 246 -2.47 -17.14 -24.23
N ALA A 247 -3.73 -17.57 -24.13
CA ALA A 247 -4.17 -18.80 -23.46
C ALA A 247 -3.62 -20.11 -24.03
N ARG A 248 -2.81 -20.07 -25.11
CA ARG A 248 -2.31 -21.24 -25.84
C ARG A 248 -1.01 -21.82 -25.30
N ALA A 249 -0.37 -21.17 -24.33
CA ALA A 249 0.93 -21.59 -23.80
C ALA A 249 0.85 -22.46 -22.52
N HIS A 250 -0.34 -22.68 -21.96
CA HIS A 250 -0.50 -23.51 -20.77
C HIS A 250 -1.20 -24.83 -21.07
N ASP A 251 -0.50 -25.90 -20.67
CA ASP A 251 -1.07 -27.22 -20.52
C ASP A 251 -2.18 -27.15 -19.45
N GLN A 252 -3.42 -27.45 -19.83
CA GLN A 252 -4.60 -27.39 -18.96
C GLN A 252 -4.64 -28.54 -17.93
N SER A 253 -3.51 -29.21 -17.73
CA SER A 253 -3.35 -30.42 -16.92
C SER A 253 -3.08 -30.14 -15.43
N GLU A 254 -2.82 -28.88 -15.05
CA GLU A 254 -2.57 -28.45 -13.66
C GLU A 254 -3.78 -27.65 -13.12
N PRO A 255 -4.82 -28.32 -12.57
CA PRO A 255 -5.99 -27.67 -11.99
C PRO A 255 -5.70 -26.81 -10.74
N ASP A 256 -4.47 -26.88 -10.19
CA ASP A 256 -4.03 -26.21 -8.95
C ASP A 256 -2.91 -25.16 -9.18
N GLY A 257 -2.86 -24.55 -10.38
CA GLY A 257 -1.91 -23.47 -10.66
C GLY A 257 -2.17 -22.21 -9.81
N GLU A 258 -1.12 -21.63 -9.23
CA GLU A 258 -1.21 -20.35 -8.53
C GLU A 258 -1.82 -19.25 -9.42
N PRO A 259 -2.67 -18.35 -8.89
CA PRO A 259 -3.46 -17.44 -9.71
C PRO A 259 -2.61 -16.49 -10.57
N TRP A 260 -1.43 -16.09 -10.08
CA TRP A 260 -0.51 -15.22 -10.81
C TRP A 260 0.25 -15.91 -11.94
N GLY A 261 0.14 -17.24 -12.13
CA GLY A 261 0.79 -17.93 -13.24
C GLY A 261 0.42 -17.35 -14.60
N ASN A 262 -0.86 -16.96 -14.77
CA ASN A 262 -1.42 -16.45 -16.02
C ASN A 262 -1.70 -14.94 -16.04
N TRP A 263 -1.29 -14.21 -15.00
CA TRP A 263 -1.56 -12.77 -14.95
C TRP A 263 -0.75 -11.98 -15.99
N PRO A 264 -1.33 -10.90 -16.54
CA PRO A 264 -0.61 -9.95 -17.39
C PRO A 264 0.69 -9.49 -16.76
N ARG A 265 1.73 -9.34 -17.58
CA ARG A 265 3.07 -8.94 -17.15
C ARG A 265 3.87 -8.29 -18.27
N PRO A 266 4.98 -7.60 -17.95
CA PRO A 266 5.90 -7.08 -18.96
C PRO A 266 6.36 -8.23 -19.87
N PRO A 267 6.16 -8.15 -21.20
CA PRO A 267 6.41 -9.27 -22.10
C PRO A 267 7.90 -9.65 -22.15
N ASP A 268 8.79 -8.69 -21.90
CA ASP A 268 10.23 -8.91 -21.91
C ASP A 268 10.82 -9.05 -20.49
N GLY A 269 9.97 -9.14 -19.47
CA GLY A 269 10.38 -9.31 -18.08
C GLY A 269 10.83 -8.02 -17.39
N PHE A 270 11.55 -8.16 -16.28
CA PHE A 270 12.02 -7.03 -15.47
C PHE A 270 13.54 -7.00 -15.30
N VAL A 271 14.07 -5.81 -15.03
CA VAL A 271 15.46 -5.58 -14.59
C VAL A 271 15.46 -4.74 -13.33
N ASP A 272 16.02 -5.26 -12.24
CA ASP A 272 16.18 -4.53 -10.98
C ASP A 272 17.59 -3.95 -10.86
N LEU A 273 17.70 -2.61 -10.95
CA LEU A 273 18.97 -1.88 -10.95
C LEU A 273 19.35 -1.45 -9.53
N GLY A 274 20.48 -1.97 -9.05
CA GLY A 274 20.87 -1.84 -7.65
C GLY A 274 20.08 -2.78 -6.75
N CYS A 275 19.90 -4.04 -7.18
CA CYS A 275 19.03 -5.01 -6.52
C CYS A 275 19.48 -5.41 -5.10
N GLY A 276 20.68 -4.99 -4.67
CA GLY A 276 21.16 -5.17 -3.30
C GLY A 276 21.15 -6.63 -2.87
N ASN A 277 20.39 -6.94 -1.82
CA ASN A 277 20.28 -8.29 -1.27
C ASN A 277 19.59 -9.30 -2.24
N GLY A 278 19.02 -8.83 -3.36
CA GLY A 278 18.41 -9.69 -4.39
C GLY A 278 17.08 -10.33 -3.98
N LEU A 279 16.50 -10.00 -2.83
CA LEU A 279 15.27 -10.62 -2.33
C LEU A 279 14.07 -10.30 -3.23
N LEU A 280 13.94 -9.05 -3.70
CA LEU A 280 12.87 -8.70 -4.65
C LEU A 280 12.94 -9.55 -5.93
N VAL A 281 14.15 -9.73 -6.48
CA VAL A 281 14.40 -10.60 -7.64
C VAL A 281 14.04 -12.05 -7.31
N HIS A 282 14.48 -12.55 -6.15
CA HIS A 282 14.18 -13.90 -5.69
C HIS A 282 12.67 -14.16 -5.61
N ILE A 283 11.91 -13.24 -5.02
CA ILE A 283 10.45 -13.34 -4.91
C ILE A 283 9.83 -13.40 -6.31
N LEU A 284 10.14 -12.43 -7.18
CA LEU A 284 9.54 -12.34 -8.51
C LEU A 284 9.86 -13.57 -9.37
N VAL A 285 11.12 -14.01 -9.41
CA VAL A 285 11.55 -15.20 -10.16
C VAL A 285 10.90 -16.47 -9.62
N THR A 286 10.81 -16.62 -8.29
CA THR A 286 10.14 -17.78 -7.66
C THR A 286 8.65 -17.82 -7.98
N LEU A 287 8.01 -16.66 -8.17
CA LEU A 287 6.61 -16.56 -8.59
C LEU A 287 6.42 -16.64 -10.12
N GLY A 288 7.47 -16.96 -10.88
CA GLY A 288 7.39 -17.19 -12.33
C GLY A 288 7.48 -15.92 -13.18
N TYR A 289 7.93 -14.79 -12.63
CA TYR A 289 8.20 -13.58 -13.40
C TYR A 289 9.63 -13.62 -13.95
N LYS A 290 9.76 -13.54 -15.29
CA LYS A 290 11.05 -13.47 -15.98
C LYS A 290 11.74 -12.15 -15.66
N GLY A 291 13.01 -12.21 -15.26
CA GLY A 291 13.83 -11.03 -15.02
C GLY A 291 15.13 -11.36 -14.32
N PHE A 292 15.89 -10.32 -14.00
CA PHE A 292 17.15 -10.41 -13.24
C PHE A 292 17.44 -9.11 -12.50
N GLY A 293 18.33 -9.17 -11.53
CA GLY A 293 18.85 -8.00 -10.83
C GLY A 293 20.34 -7.78 -11.10
N ILE A 294 20.74 -6.51 -11.10
CA ILE A 294 22.13 -6.08 -11.21
C ILE A 294 22.51 -5.34 -9.93
N ASP A 295 23.64 -5.68 -9.33
CA ASP A 295 24.29 -4.92 -8.26
C ASP A 295 25.80 -4.84 -8.51
N LEU A 296 26.46 -3.86 -7.91
CA LEU A 296 27.92 -3.71 -8.03
C LEU A 296 28.68 -4.82 -7.31
N ARG A 297 28.03 -5.59 -6.44
CA ARG A 297 28.64 -6.71 -5.73
C ARG A 297 27.62 -7.75 -5.33
N ALA A 298 28.06 -9.01 -5.28
CA ALA A 298 27.26 -10.07 -4.69
C ALA A 298 27.08 -9.82 -3.19
N ARG A 299 25.86 -10.03 -2.69
CA ARG A 299 25.54 -9.94 -1.25
C ARG A 299 25.52 -11.33 -0.61
N LYS A 300 25.57 -11.38 0.73
CA LYS A 300 25.65 -12.65 1.47
C LYS A 300 24.42 -13.52 1.20
N SER A 301 23.26 -12.88 1.11
CA SER A 301 21.97 -13.44 0.74
C SER A 301 21.97 -14.21 -0.58
N TRP A 302 22.76 -13.80 -1.58
CA TRP A 302 22.73 -14.41 -2.91
C TRP A 302 23.10 -15.90 -2.86
N ALA A 303 24.07 -16.28 -2.02
CA ALA A 303 24.50 -17.66 -1.87
C ALA A 303 23.44 -18.58 -1.22
N LEU A 304 22.43 -18.01 -0.55
CA LEU A 304 21.36 -18.78 0.09
C LEU A 304 20.16 -19.02 -0.82
N TYR A 305 20.04 -18.27 -1.93
CA TYR A 305 18.93 -18.47 -2.85
C TYR A 305 19.14 -19.73 -3.71
N PRO A 306 18.08 -20.35 -4.24
CA PRO A 306 18.19 -21.46 -5.19
C PRO A 306 18.97 -21.05 -6.45
N SER A 307 19.56 -22.03 -7.16
CA SER A 307 20.31 -21.80 -8.41
C SER A 307 19.52 -21.00 -9.45
N SER A 308 18.21 -21.25 -9.57
CA SER A 308 17.31 -20.51 -10.45
C SER A 308 17.27 -19.00 -10.17
N THR A 309 17.48 -18.58 -8.92
CA THR A 309 17.59 -17.17 -8.55
C THR A 309 19.03 -16.67 -8.70
N GLN A 310 20.03 -17.47 -8.33
CA GLN A 310 21.44 -17.07 -8.45
C GLN A 310 21.82 -16.73 -9.90
N GLU A 311 21.30 -17.49 -10.88
CA GLU A 311 21.48 -17.22 -12.32
C GLU A 311 20.83 -15.91 -12.79
N CYS A 312 19.84 -15.41 -12.03
CA CYS A 312 19.15 -14.14 -12.25
C CYS A 312 19.78 -12.98 -11.46
N LEU A 313 20.93 -13.15 -10.81
CA LEU A 313 21.60 -12.10 -10.05
C LEU A 313 23.00 -11.86 -10.62
N ARG A 314 23.26 -10.62 -11.04
CA ARG A 314 24.47 -10.27 -11.80
C ARG A 314 25.29 -9.21 -11.09
N VAL A 315 26.58 -9.51 -10.92
CA VAL A 315 27.56 -8.52 -10.46
C VAL A 315 28.03 -7.72 -11.67
N GLN A 316 27.49 -6.51 -11.83
CA GLN A 316 27.74 -5.71 -13.02
C GLN A 316 27.61 -4.21 -12.70
N ALA A 317 28.44 -3.41 -13.35
CA ALA A 317 28.32 -1.96 -13.35
C ALA A 317 27.49 -1.49 -14.54
N PHE A 318 26.66 -0.48 -14.32
CA PHE A 318 25.93 0.21 -15.38
C PHE A 318 26.45 1.64 -15.48
N ASP A 319 26.91 2.02 -16.66
CA ASP A 319 27.35 3.38 -16.96
C ASP A 319 26.25 4.14 -17.73
N PRO A 320 25.46 4.99 -17.04
CA PRO A 320 24.41 5.76 -17.67
C PRO A 320 24.94 6.88 -18.57
N THR A 321 26.25 7.15 -18.57
CA THR A 321 26.86 8.22 -19.35
C THR A 321 27.36 7.77 -20.72
N LEU A 322 27.36 6.47 -21.01
CA LEU A 322 27.69 5.93 -22.33
C LEU A 322 26.59 6.23 -23.36
N PRO A 323 26.88 6.11 -24.68
CA PRO A 323 25.87 6.28 -25.72
C PRO A 323 24.68 5.34 -25.51
N SER A 324 23.46 5.82 -25.79
CA SER A 324 22.20 5.08 -25.61
C SER A 324 22.16 3.74 -26.37
N SER A 325 22.89 3.66 -27.49
CA SER A 325 23.08 2.42 -28.26
C SER A 325 23.77 1.29 -27.50
N SER A 326 24.52 1.60 -26.43
CA SER A 326 25.19 0.59 -25.59
C SER A 326 24.31 0.03 -24.47
N PHE A 327 23.18 0.69 -24.15
CA PHE A 327 22.36 0.33 -23.00
C PHE A 327 21.74 -1.06 -23.10
N PRO A 328 21.24 -1.54 -24.26
CA PRO A 328 20.74 -2.91 -24.36
C PRO A 328 21.80 -3.95 -23.97
N ASP A 329 23.04 -3.78 -24.40
CA ASP A 329 24.14 -4.71 -24.05
C ASP A 329 24.55 -4.58 -22.59
N GLN A 330 24.67 -3.35 -22.07
CA GLN A 330 24.94 -3.12 -20.65
C GLN A 330 23.82 -3.68 -19.75
N LEU A 331 22.58 -3.67 -20.19
CA LEU A 331 21.49 -4.27 -19.44
C LEU A 331 21.35 -5.77 -19.71
N GLY A 332 22.12 -6.35 -20.64
CA GLY A 332 21.98 -7.77 -21.01
C GLY A 332 20.65 -8.09 -21.67
N LEU A 333 20.09 -7.15 -22.43
CA LEU A 333 18.84 -7.27 -23.19
C LEU A 333 19.04 -7.89 -24.58
N SER A 334 20.28 -8.11 -25.02
CA SER A 334 20.63 -8.57 -26.38
C SER A 334 20.24 -10.02 -26.72
N ASN A 335 19.66 -10.78 -25.79
CA ASN A 335 19.26 -12.18 -25.99
C ASN A 335 17.74 -12.38 -26.17
N GLY A 336 17.13 -11.64 -27.10
CA GLY A 336 15.72 -11.83 -27.47
C GLY A 336 14.71 -11.06 -26.64
N ILE A 337 15.15 -10.04 -25.90
CA ILE A 337 14.29 -8.98 -25.37
C ILE A 337 14.35 -7.84 -26.38
N GLU A 338 13.30 -7.68 -27.19
CA GLU A 338 13.12 -6.43 -27.91
C GLU A 338 12.90 -5.36 -26.84
N ALA A 339 13.82 -4.40 -26.68
CA ALA A 339 13.88 -3.48 -25.54
C ALA A 339 12.63 -2.59 -25.32
N GLY A 340 11.55 -2.80 -26.07
CA GLY A 340 10.26 -2.16 -25.87
C GLY A 340 9.43 -2.70 -24.71
N GLY A 341 9.56 -3.96 -24.28
CA GLY A 341 8.61 -4.53 -23.30
C GLY A 341 9.15 -4.81 -21.89
N VAL A 342 10.34 -4.29 -21.57
CA VAL A 342 11.00 -4.52 -20.27
C VAL A 342 10.46 -3.57 -19.20
N TRP A 343 10.42 -4.03 -17.94
CA TRP A 343 10.13 -3.18 -16.79
C TRP A 343 11.39 -2.93 -15.95
N ILE A 344 11.77 -1.67 -15.76
CA ILE A 344 12.92 -1.29 -14.94
C ILE A 344 12.48 -1.02 -13.50
N ILE A 345 13.15 -1.64 -12.54
CA ILE A 345 12.93 -1.42 -11.11
C ILE A 345 14.15 -0.68 -10.57
N GLY A 346 13.88 0.42 -9.86
CA GLY A 346 14.85 1.14 -9.05
C GLY A 346 14.40 1.13 -7.60
N ASN A 347 14.48 -0.02 -6.93
CA ASN A 347 14.15 -0.14 -5.51
C ASN A 347 15.30 0.43 -4.68
N HIS A 348 15.15 1.67 -4.18
CA HIS A 348 16.17 2.32 -3.36
C HIS A 348 17.55 2.39 -4.05
N ALA A 349 17.54 2.64 -5.37
CA ALA A 349 18.70 2.54 -6.26
C ALA A 349 19.75 3.65 -6.12
N ASP A 350 19.81 4.35 -4.97
CA ASP A 350 20.80 5.39 -4.66
C ASP A 350 21.03 6.40 -5.81
N GLU A 351 22.26 6.49 -6.32
CA GLU A 351 22.69 7.41 -7.39
C GLU A 351 22.08 7.08 -8.76
N MET A 352 21.54 5.86 -8.94
CA MET A 352 20.83 5.46 -10.15
C MET A 352 19.37 5.93 -10.19
N THR A 353 18.78 6.29 -9.05
CA THR A 353 17.39 6.77 -8.92
C THR A 353 16.99 7.82 -10.00
N PRO A 354 17.74 8.91 -10.22
CA PRO A 354 17.38 9.92 -11.24
C PRO A 354 17.61 9.44 -12.68
N TRP A 355 18.44 8.41 -12.88
CA TRP A 355 18.71 7.86 -14.21
C TRP A 355 17.63 6.91 -14.71
N ILE A 356 16.84 6.30 -13.82
CA ILE A 356 15.77 5.35 -14.19
C ILE A 356 14.82 5.91 -15.28
N PRO A 357 14.19 7.09 -15.13
CA PRO A 357 13.31 7.62 -16.17
C PRO A 357 14.04 7.96 -17.48
N LEU A 358 15.28 8.49 -17.39
CA LEU A 358 16.10 8.78 -18.58
C LEU A 358 16.41 7.49 -19.34
N LEU A 359 16.86 6.47 -18.61
CA LEU A 359 17.20 5.17 -19.17
C LEU A 359 16.02 4.57 -19.93
N CYS A 360 14.84 4.56 -19.31
CA CYS A 360 13.63 4.01 -19.93
C CYS A 360 13.24 4.76 -21.21
N THR A 361 13.45 6.07 -21.27
CA THR A 361 13.25 6.85 -22.50
C THR A 361 14.28 6.55 -23.57
N LEU A 362 15.54 6.36 -23.18
CA LEU A 362 16.65 6.12 -24.12
C LEU A 362 16.65 4.71 -24.73
N ILE A 363 16.20 3.70 -23.98
CA ILE A 363 16.10 2.31 -24.47
C ILE A 363 14.78 2.01 -25.17
N SER A 364 13.78 2.88 -25.02
CA SER A 364 12.49 2.66 -25.67
C SER A 364 12.61 2.77 -27.18
N SER A 365 12.08 1.76 -27.86
CA SER A 365 11.97 1.71 -29.31
C SER A 365 10.54 2.08 -29.70
N ALA A 366 10.31 3.28 -30.26
CA ALA A 366 9.08 3.54 -31.02
C ALA A 366 9.22 2.91 -32.42
N PRO A 367 8.19 2.30 -33.07
CA PRO A 367 6.74 2.35 -32.83
C PRO A 367 6.06 0.95 -32.75
N ASN A 368 6.71 -0.08 -32.20
CA ASN A 368 6.17 -1.46 -32.22
C ASN A 368 5.16 -1.76 -31.08
N GLY A 369 4.68 -0.75 -30.35
CA GLY A 369 3.59 -0.89 -29.37
C GLY A 369 3.95 -1.59 -28.06
N LYS A 370 5.22 -1.90 -27.80
CA LYS A 370 5.72 -2.34 -26.50
C LYS A 370 6.45 -1.15 -25.87
N ASP A 371 5.88 -0.58 -24.81
CA ASP A 371 6.47 0.53 -24.06
C ASP A 371 7.17 0.04 -22.79
N VAL A 372 8.36 0.59 -22.54
CA VAL A 372 9.15 0.34 -21.32
C VAL A 372 8.45 1.00 -20.15
N GLY A 373 8.22 0.22 -19.10
CA GLY A 373 7.70 0.72 -17.84
C GLY A 373 8.79 0.79 -16.78
N PHE A 374 8.56 1.59 -15.74
CA PHE A 374 9.42 1.55 -14.56
C PHE A 374 8.71 1.86 -13.26
N LEU A 375 9.34 1.41 -12.18
CA LEU A 375 9.06 1.83 -10.81
C LEU A 375 10.35 2.29 -10.15
N SER A 376 10.35 3.47 -9.53
CA SER A 376 11.49 4.03 -8.80
C SER A 376 11.08 4.43 -7.39
N ILE A 377 11.76 3.88 -6.38
CA ILE A 377 11.51 4.17 -4.95
C ILE A 377 12.71 4.98 -4.41
N PRO A 378 12.69 6.31 -4.52
CA PRO A 378 13.78 7.15 -4.05
C PRO A 378 14.05 6.99 -2.56
N CYS A 379 15.30 6.69 -2.20
CA CYS A 379 15.81 6.80 -0.84
C CYS A 379 16.80 7.96 -0.71
N CYS A 380 17.92 7.91 -1.41
CA CYS A 380 19.01 8.86 -1.30
C CYS A 380 18.86 9.98 -2.32
N ALA A 381 18.99 11.23 -1.86
CA ALA A 381 18.74 12.39 -2.68
C ALA A 381 19.95 12.68 -3.60
N TRP A 382 19.91 12.12 -4.81
CA TRP A 382 20.88 12.34 -5.89
C TRP A 382 20.23 13.05 -7.07
N ASN A 383 20.90 14.07 -7.61
CA ASN A 383 20.65 14.47 -8.99
C ASN A 383 21.48 13.57 -9.92
N LEU A 384 21.55 13.86 -11.23
CA LEU A 384 22.23 12.98 -12.19
C LEU A 384 23.73 12.76 -11.91
N ASP A 385 24.42 13.67 -11.22
CA ASP A 385 25.88 13.59 -11.06
C ASP A 385 26.42 14.01 -9.68
N ALA A 386 25.55 14.41 -8.75
CA ALA A 386 25.89 14.90 -7.43
C ALA A 386 24.73 14.72 -6.43
N LYS A 387 24.97 15.03 -5.16
CA LYS A 387 23.90 15.08 -4.17
C LYS A 387 22.88 16.15 -4.55
N PHE A 388 21.60 15.80 -4.48
CA PHE A 388 20.52 16.74 -4.74
C PHE A 388 20.56 17.88 -3.71
N VAL A 389 20.65 19.10 -4.23
CA VAL A 389 20.51 20.32 -3.44
C VAL A 389 19.16 20.93 -3.76
N ARG A 390 18.39 21.20 -2.70
CA ARG A 390 17.06 21.76 -2.84
C ARG A 390 17.10 23.13 -3.52
N GLY A 391 16.51 23.21 -4.72
CA GLY A 391 16.33 24.46 -5.47
C GLY A 391 15.18 25.32 -4.96
N LYS A 392 15.00 26.49 -5.61
CA LYS A 392 13.79 27.33 -5.43
C LYS A 392 12.61 26.63 -6.10
N SER A 393 11.47 26.55 -5.41
CA SER A 393 10.23 26.01 -5.98
C SER A 393 9.79 26.83 -7.19
N LYS A 394 9.26 26.16 -8.23
CA LYS A 394 8.58 26.84 -9.35
C LYS A 394 7.45 27.71 -8.80
N LYS A 395 7.16 28.83 -9.48
CA LYS A 395 5.98 29.65 -9.15
C LYS A 395 4.72 28.85 -9.49
N GLU A 396 3.64 29.04 -8.73
CA GLU A 396 2.37 28.30 -8.93
C GLU A 396 1.83 28.40 -10.36
N LYS A 397 1.96 29.58 -10.98
CA LYS A 397 1.52 29.84 -12.36
C LYS A 397 2.25 29.01 -13.44
N ASP A 398 3.39 28.42 -13.11
CA ASP A 398 4.23 27.66 -14.05
C ASP A 398 4.10 26.13 -13.83
N LYS A 399 3.16 25.69 -12.98
CA LYS A 399 2.92 24.28 -12.64
C LYS A 399 1.68 23.75 -13.36
N CYS A 400 1.68 22.46 -13.69
CA CYS A 400 0.47 21.77 -14.14
C CYS A 400 -0.37 21.29 -12.94
N VAL A 401 -1.61 20.88 -13.21
CA VAL A 401 -2.55 20.37 -12.20
C VAL A 401 -1.94 19.19 -11.43
N ASP A 402 -1.36 18.21 -12.13
CA ASP A 402 -0.76 17.02 -11.50
C ASP A 402 0.41 17.36 -10.56
N GLU A 403 1.22 18.37 -10.91
CA GLU A 403 2.31 18.84 -10.05
C GLU A 403 1.76 19.51 -8.78
N MET A 404 0.64 20.23 -8.86
CA MET A 404 0.00 20.85 -7.70
C MET A 404 -0.64 19.82 -6.77
N GLU A 405 -1.29 18.80 -7.32
CA GLU A 405 -1.88 17.71 -6.54
C GLU A 405 -0.79 16.92 -5.80
N LEU A 406 0.30 16.58 -6.50
CA LEU A 406 1.43 15.89 -5.89
C LEU A 406 2.09 16.75 -4.79
N GLU A 407 2.23 18.06 -4.99
CA GLU A 407 2.71 18.98 -3.95
C GLU A 407 1.84 18.91 -2.69
N GLU A 408 0.52 18.98 -2.82
CA GLU A 408 -0.40 18.90 -1.70
C GLU A 408 -0.27 17.56 -0.95
N ARG A 409 -0.22 16.43 -1.69
CA ARG A 409 0.02 15.08 -1.12
C ARG A 409 1.35 14.99 -0.38
N LEU A 410 2.39 15.65 -0.89
CA LEU A 410 3.72 15.72 -0.28
C LEU A 410 3.82 16.75 0.87
N GLY A 411 2.75 17.50 1.15
CA GLY A 411 2.71 18.56 2.16
C GLY A 411 3.55 19.78 1.81
N ILE A 412 3.77 20.02 0.52
CA ILE A 412 4.40 21.20 -0.07
C ILE A 412 3.27 22.13 -0.54
N GLY A 413 3.35 23.43 -0.25
CA GLY A 413 2.34 24.42 -0.69
C GLY A 413 1.76 25.27 0.45
N LYS A 414 1.04 26.34 0.10
CA LYS A 414 0.42 27.31 1.03
C LYS A 414 1.38 27.82 2.13
N GLY A 415 2.59 28.21 1.73
CA GLY A 415 3.63 28.72 2.64
C GLY A 415 4.45 27.65 3.37
N LYS A 416 4.13 26.35 3.23
CA LYS A 416 4.93 25.25 3.80
C LYS A 416 5.98 24.77 2.80
N LYS A 417 7.24 24.73 3.25
CA LYS A 417 8.36 24.25 2.43
C LYS A 417 8.37 22.73 2.26
N GLY A 418 7.68 21.93 3.07
CA GLY A 418 7.80 20.47 3.04
C GLY A 418 9.22 19.97 3.37
N SER A 419 9.39 18.64 3.46
CA SER A 419 10.68 18.02 3.79
C SER A 419 11.66 18.06 2.61
N SER A 420 12.97 17.85 2.86
CA SER A 420 13.95 17.68 1.78
C SER A 420 13.63 16.48 0.89
N TYR A 421 13.08 15.42 1.47
CA TYR A 421 12.66 14.23 0.74
C TYR A 421 11.45 14.52 -0.15
N SER A 422 10.45 15.23 0.36
CA SER A 422 9.29 15.69 -0.43
C SER A 422 9.74 16.53 -1.63
N ALA A 423 10.69 17.46 -1.43
CA ALA A 423 11.23 18.28 -2.52
C ALA A 423 11.99 17.44 -3.56
N TYR A 424 12.65 16.38 -3.12
CA TYR A 424 13.34 15.44 -4.00
C TYR A 424 12.38 14.60 -4.85
N VAL A 425 11.33 14.04 -4.23
CA VAL A 425 10.28 13.29 -4.92
C VAL A 425 9.59 14.16 -5.99
N LEU A 426 9.29 15.42 -5.66
CA LEU A 426 8.72 16.37 -6.61
C LEU A 426 9.65 16.68 -7.79
N TRP A 427 10.96 16.82 -7.51
CA TRP A 427 11.95 17.01 -8.57
C TRP A 427 12.05 15.79 -9.48
N LEU A 428 12.06 14.57 -8.93
CA LEU A 428 12.05 13.33 -9.72
C LEU A 428 10.78 13.17 -10.55
N ALA A 429 9.62 13.58 -10.02
CA ALA A 429 8.36 13.63 -10.77
C ALA A 429 8.47 14.59 -11.97
N SER A 430 9.04 15.78 -11.77
CA SER A 430 9.32 16.71 -12.86
C SER A 430 10.28 16.11 -13.90
N LEU A 431 11.36 15.46 -13.45
CA LEU A 431 12.31 14.78 -14.34
C LEU A 431 11.64 13.67 -15.16
N THR A 432 10.78 12.87 -14.52
CA THR A 432 10.01 11.81 -15.16
C THR A 432 9.11 12.35 -16.28
N LYS A 433 8.42 13.47 -16.02
CA LYS A 433 7.62 14.16 -17.03
C LYS A 433 8.49 14.69 -18.18
N GLU A 434 9.66 15.23 -17.88
CA GLU A 434 10.62 15.69 -18.89
C GLU A 434 11.17 14.54 -19.76
N CYS A 435 11.15 13.31 -19.24
CA CYS A 435 11.47 12.09 -19.98
C CYS A 435 10.26 11.55 -20.78
N GLY A 436 9.13 12.26 -20.81
CA GLY A 436 7.96 11.93 -21.62
C GLY A 436 7.07 10.83 -21.04
N PHE A 437 7.05 10.68 -19.72
CA PHE A 437 6.12 9.78 -19.01
C PHE A 437 5.00 10.55 -18.32
N GLU A 438 3.80 10.00 -18.35
CA GLU A 438 2.76 10.39 -17.38
C GLU A 438 3.26 10.00 -15.99
N VAL A 439 3.20 10.94 -15.05
CA VAL A 439 3.77 10.74 -13.72
C VAL A 439 2.71 10.16 -12.80
N GLU A 440 2.89 8.91 -12.40
CA GLU A 440 2.08 8.28 -11.37
C GLU A 440 2.91 8.18 -10.07
N CYS A 441 2.27 8.41 -8.92
CA CYS A 441 2.92 8.41 -7.62
C CYS A 441 2.05 7.68 -6.58
N GLU A 442 2.66 6.72 -5.88
CA GLU A 442 2.02 5.94 -4.82
C GLU A 442 2.83 6.02 -3.53
N ALA A 443 2.15 6.17 -2.40
CA ALA A 443 2.79 5.97 -1.10
C ALA A 443 2.67 4.48 -0.76
N LEU A 444 3.75 3.73 -0.93
CA LEU A 444 3.76 2.28 -0.72
C LEU A 444 3.50 1.92 0.74
N ARG A 445 2.87 0.76 0.96
CA ARG A 445 2.61 0.15 2.28
C ARG A 445 3.83 -0.63 2.80
N ILE A 446 4.99 0.01 2.77
CA ILE A 446 6.26 -0.55 3.25
C ILE A 446 6.65 0.04 4.62
N PRO A 447 7.44 -0.67 5.45
CA PRO A 447 7.93 -0.18 6.73
C PRO A 447 9.07 0.84 6.60
N SER A 448 8.89 1.88 5.76
CA SER A 448 9.89 2.91 5.47
C SER A 448 9.27 4.31 5.50
N THR A 449 10.05 5.29 5.98
CA THR A 449 9.68 6.72 5.87
C THR A 449 9.94 7.28 4.48
N ARG A 450 10.63 6.53 3.62
CA ARG A 450 10.93 6.87 2.22
C ARG A 450 10.14 5.93 1.30
N ASN A 451 8.82 5.98 1.41
CA ASN A 451 7.88 5.03 0.79
C ASN A 451 7.18 5.55 -0.47
N TRP A 452 7.59 6.70 -1.01
CA TRP A 452 7.01 7.18 -2.27
C TRP A 452 7.64 6.43 -3.44
N ALA A 453 6.80 5.85 -4.29
CA ALA A 453 7.19 5.30 -5.58
C ALA A 453 6.74 6.24 -6.70
N ILE A 454 7.60 6.40 -7.70
CA ILE A 454 7.29 7.06 -8.97
C ILE A 454 7.21 5.97 -10.03
N ILE A 455 6.10 5.95 -10.75
CA ILE A 455 5.80 4.97 -11.79
C ILE A 455 5.69 5.71 -13.11
N GLY A 456 6.38 5.20 -14.13
CA GLY A 456 6.24 5.65 -15.51
C GLY A 456 5.91 4.46 -16.40
N ARG A 457 4.65 4.34 -16.81
CA ARG A 457 4.16 3.24 -17.66
C ARG A 457 3.33 3.71 -18.86
N LYS A 458 3.10 5.02 -18.98
CA LYS A 458 2.36 5.65 -20.07
C LYS A 458 3.15 6.83 -20.62
N ARG A 459 3.13 7.03 -21.93
CA ARG A 459 3.80 8.13 -22.61
C ARG A 459 2.92 9.37 -22.67
N THR A 460 3.53 10.55 -22.53
CA THR A 460 2.82 11.85 -22.69
C THR A 460 2.64 12.25 -24.15
N PHE A 461 3.28 11.53 -25.06
CA PHE A 461 3.27 11.79 -26.50
C PHE A 461 2.57 10.65 -27.24
N LYS A 462 1.94 10.99 -28.37
CA LYS A 462 1.26 10.01 -29.24
C LYS A 462 1.93 9.87 -30.60
N LYS A 463 2.69 10.88 -31.02
CA LYS A 463 3.37 10.90 -32.32
C LYS A 463 4.84 10.53 -32.17
N ALA A 464 5.39 9.85 -33.17
CA ALA A 464 6.80 9.46 -33.20
C ALA A 464 7.75 10.67 -33.12
N GLU A 465 7.42 11.78 -33.80
CA GLU A 465 8.20 13.03 -33.78
C GLU A 465 8.31 13.64 -32.38
N GLU A 466 7.21 13.61 -31.62
CA GLU A 466 7.19 14.10 -30.23
C GLU A 466 8.05 13.22 -29.32
N GLY A 467 7.99 11.90 -29.51
CA GLY A 467 8.83 10.93 -28.79
C GLY A 467 10.32 11.08 -29.11
N GLU A 468 10.65 11.34 -30.37
CA GLU A 468 12.02 11.60 -30.81
C GLU A 468 12.57 12.91 -30.20
N ALA A 469 11.78 13.97 -30.14
CA ALA A 469 12.17 15.21 -29.46
C ALA A 469 12.45 15.00 -27.97
N VAL A 470 11.65 14.17 -27.30
CA VAL A 470 11.86 13.77 -25.90
C VAL A 470 13.15 12.97 -25.74
N LYS A 471 13.42 12.02 -26.65
CA LYS A 471 14.64 11.23 -26.65
C LYS A 471 15.89 12.10 -26.83
N GLN A 472 15.87 13.02 -27.80
CA GLN A 472 16.96 13.98 -28.02
C GLN A 472 17.20 14.86 -26.79
N LYS A 473 16.13 15.27 -26.10
CA LYS A 473 16.26 16.00 -24.84
C LYS A 473 16.94 15.16 -23.75
N ALA A 474 16.57 13.88 -23.63
CA ALA A 474 17.21 12.96 -22.69
C ALA A 474 18.70 12.75 -23.03
N GLU A 475 19.04 12.54 -24.30
CA GLU A 475 20.43 12.40 -24.77
C GLU A 475 21.26 13.65 -24.42
N LYS A 476 20.70 14.85 -24.65
CA LYS A 476 21.34 16.10 -24.25
C LYS A 476 21.62 16.17 -22.74
N MET A 477 20.70 15.70 -21.89
CA MET A 477 20.96 15.65 -20.44
C MET A 477 22.15 14.75 -20.10
N VAL A 478 22.27 13.60 -20.77
CA VAL A 478 23.42 12.69 -20.61
C VAL A 478 24.72 13.35 -21.06
N GLU A 479 24.71 14.04 -22.21
CA GLU A 479 25.87 14.79 -22.71
C GLU A 479 26.30 15.89 -21.75
N GLU A 480 25.36 16.63 -21.15
CA GLU A 480 25.65 17.67 -20.17
C GLU A 480 26.30 17.09 -18.90
N VAL A 481 25.83 15.93 -18.43
CA VAL A 481 26.47 15.21 -17.31
C VAL A 481 27.89 14.78 -17.68
N ARG A 482 28.06 14.19 -18.86
CA ARG A 482 29.37 13.75 -19.38
C ARG A 482 30.34 14.93 -19.49
N ALA A 483 29.88 16.06 -20.01
CA ALA A 483 30.68 17.27 -20.16
C ALA A 483 31.14 17.86 -18.82
N ARG A 484 30.31 17.75 -17.76
CA ARG A 484 30.70 18.16 -16.40
C ARG A 484 31.75 17.23 -15.77
N GLY A 485 31.77 15.95 -16.14
CA GLY A 485 32.76 14.98 -15.66
C GLY A 485 32.71 14.67 -14.16
N ILE A 486 31.60 14.99 -13.49
CA ILE A 486 31.42 14.80 -12.04
C ILE A 486 30.97 13.37 -11.75
N PHE A 487 30.06 12.83 -12.55
CA PHE A 487 29.59 11.45 -12.40
C PHE A 487 30.72 10.48 -12.69
N LYS A 488 30.92 9.52 -11.79
CA LYS A 488 31.91 8.46 -11.94
C LYS A 488 31.22 7.13 -11.73
N THR A 489 31.16 6.33 -12.80
CA THR A 489 30.65 4.97 -12.74
C THR A 489 31.44 4.15 -11.73
N ARG A 490 30.73 3.56 -10.78
CA ARG A 490 31.35 2.66 -9.81
C ARG A 490 31.77 1.37 -10.50
N LYS A 491 32.90 0.83 -10.09
CA LYS A 491 33.37 -0.48 -10.55
C LYS A 491 32.76 -1.58 -9.69
N PRO A 492 32.55 -2.79 -10.24
CA PRO A 492 32.16 -3.93 -9.43
C PRO A 492 33.17 -4.20 -8.32
N GLU A 493 32.71 -4.53 -7.12
CA GLU A 493 33.59 -4.87 -5.98
C GLU A 493 33.96 -6.37 -6.01
N GLY A 494 35.15 -6.73 -5.52
CA GLY A 494 35.63 -8.11 -5.44
C GLY A 494 36.24 -8.65 -6.74
N ASN A 495 36.32 -9.98 -6.89
CA ASN A 495 36.99 -10.64 -8.03
C ASN A 495 36.37 -10.30 -9.40
N ALA A 496 35.12 -9.80 -9.43
CA ALA A 496 34.45 -9.35 -10.64
C ALA A 496 34.96 -7.99 -11.15
N GLY A 497 35.67 -7.21 -10.33
CA GLY A 497 36.21 -5.89 -10.71
C GLY A 497 37.54 -5.92 -11.47
N ASN A 498 38.10 -7.12 -11.73
CA ASN A 498 39.40 -7.34 -12.37
C ASN A 498 39.30 -7.85 -13.82
N HIS A 499 38.11 -7.87 -14.42
CA HIS A 499 37.87 -8.29 -15.80
C HIS A 499 37.45 -7.14 -16.70
#